data_AF-A0A6C0KF40-F1
#
_entry.id   AF-A0A6C0KF40-F1
#
_cell.length_a   1.000
_cell.length_b   1.000
_cell.length_c   1.000
_cell.angle_alpha   90.00
_cell.angle_beta   90.00
_cell.angle_gamma   90.00
#
_symmetry.space_group_name_H-M   'P 1'
#
loop_
_entity.id
_entity.type
_entity.pdbx_description
1 polymer ?
#
loop_
_entity_poly.entity_id
_entity_poly.type
_entity_poly.pdbx_seq_one_letter_code
_entity_poly.pdbx_strand_id
1 'polypeptide(L)'
;MDSFPSSLHISNKEMFTKMLHADHLGRLRRDIMYHMLHQNESDFFDLDIFNRTYVKDTPLLMSLVNIVTGELNKLGWTTYLGFGDTGLYIYSTSEKPNGVY
;
A
#
# COMPACT_ATOMS: atom_id res chain seq x y z
N MET A 1 -7.13 9.56 -15.98
CA MET A 1 -6.32 8.97 -17.06
C MET A 1 -7.02 9.36 -18.33
N ASP A 2 -6.42 10.20 -19.16
CA ASP A 2 -7.11 10.87 -20.28
C ASP A 2 -7.03 10.07 -21.59
N SER A 3 -6.18 9.03 -21.64
CA SER A 3 -6.08 8.09 -22.75
C SER A 3 -5.51 6.74 -22.29
N PHE A 4 -5.75 5.69 -23.09
CA PHE A 4 -5.17 4.36 -22.86
C PHE A 4 -3.65 4.39 -23.12
N PRO A 5 -2.83 3.76 -22.24
CA PRO A 5 -1.38 3.80 -22.38
C PRO A 5 -0.93 2.94 -23.56
N SER A 6 -0.13 3.53 -24.45
CA SER A 6 0.49 2.85 -25.60
C SER A 6 1.43 1.70 -25.19
N SER A 7 1.87 1.67 -23.93
CA SER A 7 2.66 0.57 -23.36
C SER A 7 1.89 -0.75 -23.27
N LEU A 8 0.55 -0.73 -23.30
CA LEU A 8 -0.30 -1.94 -23.42
C LEU A 8 -0.36 -2.51 -24.86
N HIS A 9 0.67 -2.25 -25.66
CA HIS A 9 0.80 -2.85 -26.99
C HIS A 9 1.03 -4.37 -26.89
N ILE A 10 0.56 -5.11 -27.89
CA ILE A 10 0.65 -6.59 -27.95
C ILE A 10 2.11 -7.06 -27.84
N SER A 11 3.05 -6.32 -28.41
CA SER A 11 4.49 -6.60 -28.35
C SER A 11 5.06 -6.58 -26.92
N ASN A 12 4.39 -5.92 -25.98
CA ASN A 12 4.85 -5.77 -24.60
C ASN A 12 4.13 -6.71 -23.63
N LYS A 13 3.39 -7.72 -24.13
CA LYS A 13 2.62 -8.66 -23.28
C LYS A 13 3.46 -9.29 -22.18
N GLU A 14 4.72 -9.62 -22.46
CA GLU A 14 5.66 -10.17 -21.48
C GLU A 14 5.93 -9.23 -20.29
N MET A 15 5.74 -7.92 -20.49
CA MET A 15 5.92 -6.90 -19.45
C MET A 15 4.65 -6.61 -18.65
N PHE A 16 3.49 -7.17 -19.02
CA PHE A 16 2.20 -6.81 -18.39
C PHE A 16 2.18 -7.13 -16.90
N THR A 17 2.77 -8.26 -16.49
CA THR A 17 2.88 -8.61 -15.06
C THR A 17 3.67 -7.55 -14.28
N LYS A 18 4.76 -7.05 -14.86
CA LYS A 18 5.58 -5.98 -14.24
C LYS A 18 4.81 -4.66 -14.20
N MET A 19 4.06 -4.35 -15.26
CA MET A 19 3.22 -3.14 -15.31
C MET A 19 2.11 -3.20 -14.25
N LEU A 20 1.45 -4.35 -14.10
CA LEU A 20 0.41 -4.55 -13.10
C LEU A 20 0.97 -4.43 -11.68
N HIS A 21 2.13 -5.03 -11.43
CA HIS A 21 2.83 -4.86 -10.15
C HIS A 21 3.14 -3.39 -9.84
N ALA A 22 3.63 -2.64 -10.84
CA ALA A 22 3.90 -1.21 -10.68
C ALA A 22 2.62 -0.39 -10.44
N ASP A 23 1.51 -0.73 -11.10
CA ASP A 23 0.21 -0.10 -10.89
C ASP A 23 -0.32 -0.37 -9.47
N HIS A 24 -0.27 -1.62 -9.00
CA HIS A 24 -0.65 -1.98 -7.62
C HIS A 24 0.17 -1.22 -6.58
N LEU A 25 1.49 -1.15 -6.76
CA LEU A 25 2.38 -0.39 -5.88
C LEU A 25 2.04 1.12 -5.89
N GLY A 26 1.80 1.68 -7.08
CA GLY A 26 1.43 3.09 -7.22
C GLY A 26 0.10 3.41 -6.54
N ARG A 27 -0.90 2.53 -6.67
CA ARG A 27 -2.19 2.65 -5.96
C ARG A 27 -2.02 2.56 -4.46
N LEU A 28 -1.27 1.58 -3.96
CA LEU A 28 -1.04 1.41 -2.53
C LEU A 28 -0.39 2.65 -1.92
N ARG A 29 0.67 3.17 -2.55
CA ARG A 29 1.32 4.42 -2.11
C ARG A 29 0.35 5.59 -2.07
N ARG A 30 -0.47 5.74 -3.11
CA ARG A 30 -1.42 6.84 -3.23
C ARG A 30 -2.51 6.75 -2.15
N ASP A 31 -3.08 5.58 -1.95
CA ASP A 31 -4.18 5.38 -1.01
C ASP A 31 -3.68 5.51 0.44
N ILE A 32 -2.47 5.02 0.75
CA ILE A 32 -1.79 5.27 2.03
C ILE A 32 -1.50 6.76 2.23
N MET A 33 -0.96 7.45 1.22
CA MET A 33 -0.72 8.90 1.30
C MET A 33 -2.02 9.64 1.60
N TYR A 34 -3.12 9.30 0.92
CA TYR A 34 -4.42 9.92 1.20
C TYR A 34 -4.91 9.61 2.61
N HIS A 35 -4.77 8.37 3.06
CA HIS A 35 -5.12 7.98 4.43
C HIS A 35 -4.34 8.82 5.46
N MET A 36 -3.03 8.95 5.31
CA MET A 36 -2.18 9.78 6.18
C MET A 36 -2.55 11.26 6.17
N LEU A 37 -2.99 11.79 5.02
CA LEU A 37 -3.37 13.20 4.90
C LEU A 37 -4.77 13.52 5.44
N HIS A 38 -5.66 12.52 5.55
CA HIS A 38 -7.07 12.73 5.88
C HIS A 38 -7.50 12.13 7.22
N GLN A 39 -6.76 11.16 7.77
CA GLN A 39 -7.11 10.46 9.01
C GLN A 39 -6.14 10.79 10.14
N ASN A 40 -6.57 10.53 11.38
CA ASN A 40 -5.71 10.68 12.54
C ASN A 40 -4.73 9.50 12.61
N GLU A 41 -3.56 9.70 13.20
CA GLU A 41 -2.55 8.64 13.39
C GLU A 41 -3.02 7.45 14.24
N SER A 42 -4.18 7.57 14.90
CA SER A 42 -4.85 6.49 15.62
C SER A 42 -5.59 5.49 14.72
N ASP A 43 -5.87 5.87 13.48
CA ASP A 43 -6.57 5.02 12.51
C ASP A 43 -5.57 4.14 11.75
N PHE A 44 -6.03 2.96 11.32
CA PHE A 44 -5.22 2.06 10.49
C PHE A 44 -5.74 2.04 9.06
N PHE A 45 -4.81 1.79 8.14
CA PHE A 45 -5.14 1.49 6.75
C PHE A 45 -5.52 0.01 6.62
N ASP A 46 -6.74 -0.24 6.13
CA ASP A 46 -7.27 -1.59 5.95
C ASP A 46 -6.69 -2.26 4.69
N LEU A 47 -5.73 -3.17 4.91
CA LEU A 47 -5.07 -3.92 3.86
C LEU A 47 -5.96 -5.01 3.25
N ASP A 48 -6.93 -5.55 4.01
CA ASP A 48 -7.83 -6.59 3.49
C ASP A 48 -8.82 -5.99 2.47
N ILE A 49 -9.38 -4.82 2.77
CA ILE A 49 -10.22 -4.06 1.82
C ILE A 49 -9.41 -3.72 0.56
N PHE A 50 -8.17 -3.23 0.72
CA PHE A 50 -7.32 -2.92 -0.42
C PHE A 50 -7.02 -4.16 -1.26
N ASN A 51 -6.67 -5.29 -0.63
CA ASN A 51 -6.37 -6.55 -1.30
C ASN A 51 -7.57 -7.04 -2.10
N ARG A 52 -8.75 -7.12 -1.49
CA ARG A 52 -9.99 -7.59 -2.15
C ARG A 52 -10.36 -6.72 -3.34
N THR A 53 -10.08 -5.42 -3.26
CA THR A 53 -10.43 -4.45 -4.31
C THR A 53 -9.46 -4.50 -5.49
N TYR A 54 -8.15 -4.50 -5.22
CA TYR A 54 -7.13 -4.28 -6.26
C TYR A 54 -6.23 -5.48 -6.52
N VAL A 55 -5.64 -6.09 -5.48
CA VAL A 55 -4.53 -7.03 -5.65
C VAL A 55 -5.00 -8.48 -5.80
N LYS A 56 -5.91 -8.93 -4.93
CA LYS A 56 -6.51 -10.28 -4.87
C LYS A 56 -5.47 -11.40 -4.72
N ASP A 57 -4.32 -11.07 -4.14
CA ASP A 57 -3.18 -11.96 -3.92
C ASP A 57 -2.45 -11.48 -2.66
N THR A 58 -2.62 -12.22 -1.57
CA THR A 58 -2.06 -11.85 -0.26
C THR A 58 -0.53 -11.87 -0.23
N PRO A 59 0.17 -12.90 -0.73
CA PRO A 59 1.63 -12.85 -0.87
C PRO A 59 2.14 -11.63 -1.64
N LEU A 60 1.51 -11.30 -2.77
CA LEU A 60 1.87 -10.13 -3.55
C LEU A 60 1.62 -8.84 -2.74
N LEU A 61 0.45 -8.71 -2.10
CA LEU A 61 0.14 -7.56 -1.25
C LEU A 61 1.22 -7.35 -0.18
N MET A 62 1.60 -8.40 0.54
CA MET A 62 2.59 -8.29 1.61
C MET A 62 3.95 -7.85 1.07
N SER A 63 4.34 -8.29 -0.14
CA SER A 63 5.55 -7.79 -0.80
C SER A 63 5.48 -6.29 -1.10
N LEU A 64 4.31 -5.78 -1.52
CA LEU A 64 4.09 -4.37 -1.79
C LEU A 64 4.09 -3.55 -0.49
N VAL A 65 3.43 -4.04 0.55
CA VAL A 65 3.40 -3.42 1.88
C VAL A 65 4.81 -3.29 2.43
N ASN A 66 5.65 -4.31 2.34
CA ASN A 66 7.05 -4.26 2.76
C ASN A 66 7.87 -3.18 2.03
N ILE A 67 7.60 -2.95 0.75
CA ILE A 67 8.24 -1.87 -0.02
C ILE A 67 7.80 -0.52 0.54
N VAL A 68 6.49 -0.31 0.71
CA VAL A 68 5.94 0.98 1.16
C VAL A 68 6.30 1.28 2.62
N THR A 69 6.27 0.30 3.52
CA THR A 69 6.71 0.51 4.91
C THR A 69 8.20 0.87 4.97
N GLY A 70 9.04 0.24 4.15
CA GLY A 70 10.44 0.62 4.00
C GLY A 70 10.64 2.05 3.50
N GLU A 71 9.76 2.54 2.62
CA GLU A 71 9.76 3.94 2.16
C GLU A 71 9.30 4.91 3.24
N LEU A 72 8.24 4.58 3.98
CA LEU A 72 7.73 5.38 5.09
C LEU A 72 8.76 5.50 6.22
N ASN A 73 9.42 4.40 6.58
CA ASN A 73 10.49 4.39 7.59
C ASN A 73 11.66 5.29 7.21
N LYS A 74 12.01 5.37 5.91
CA LYS A 74 13.05 6.31 5.42
C LYS A 74 12.64 7.78 5.53
N LEU A 75 11.34 8.06 5.52
CA LEU A 75 10.79 9.39 5.73
C LEU A 75 10.65 9.74 7.22
N GLY A 76 10.98 8.82 8.13
CA GLY A 76 10.91 9.02 9.59
C GLY A 76 9.58 8.61 10.23
N TRP A 77 8.69 7.94 9.48
CA TRP A 77 7.46 7.40 10.04
C TRP A 77 7.70 6.05 10.70
N THR A 78 6.91 5.74 11.72
CA THR A 78 6.86 4.40 12.29
C THR A 78 5.67 3.65 11.70
N THR A 79 5.87 2.39 11.32
CA THR A 79 4.80 1.52 10.80
C THR A 79 4.62 0.27 11.65
N TYR A 80 3.37 -0.15 11.85
CA TYR A 80 3.05 -1.39 12.56
C TYR A 80 1.92 -2.15 11.86
N LEU A 81 2.04 -3.47 11.78
CA LEU A 81 0.99 -4.36 11.30
C LEU A 81 0.23 -4.96 12.49
N GLY A 82 -1.06 -4.66 12.57
CA GLY A 82 -1.99 -5.19 13.57
C GLY A 82 -3.05 -6.10 12.96
N PHE A 83 -3.89 -6.69 13.80
CA PHE A 83 -5.01 -7.56 13.39
C PHE A 83 -4.62 -8.71 12.45
N GLY A 84 -3.51 -9.41 12.74
CA GLY A 84 -3.02 -10.50 11.89
C GLY A 84 -2.59 -10.03 10.50
N ASP A 85 -1.84 -8.93 10.45
CA ASP A 85 -1.28 -8.31 9.25
C ASP A 85 -2.31 -7.70 8.27
N THR A 86 -3.53 -7.42 8.74
CA THR A 86 -4.60 -6.82 7.93
C THR A 86 -4.76 -5.32 8.17
N GLY A 87 -4.26 -4.78 9.28
CA GLY A 87 -4.28 -3.35 9.57
C GLY A 87 -2.88 -2.75 9.56
N LEU A 88 -2.64 -1.73 8.73
CA LEU A 88 -1.39 -0.98 8.70
C LEU A 88 -1.54 0.34 9.45
N TYR A 89 -0.87 0.44 10.59
CA TYR A 89 -0.77 1.66 11.38
C TYR A 89 0.46 2.47 10.95
N ILE A 90 0.29 3.79 10.84
CA ILE A 90 1.35 4.73 10.47
C ILE A 90 1.27 5.92 11.42
N TYR A 91 2.33 6.16 12.18
CA TYR A 91 2.34 7.17 13.25
C TYR A 91 3.72 7.81 13.41
N SER A 92 3.75 9.05 13.90
CA SER A 92 4.97 9.85 14.06
C SER A 92 5.65 9.66 15.42
N THR A 93 4.95 9.07 16.39
CA THR A 93 5.44 8.87 17.75
C THR A 93 6.30 7.60 17.90
N SER A 94 7.17 7.59 18.91
CA SER A 94 7.95 6.40 19.28
C SER A 94 7.07 5.29 19.90
N GLU A 95 5.96 5.69 20.52
CA GLU A 95 5.01 4.78 21.16
C GLU A 95 3.88 4.43 20.20
N LYS A 96 3.39 3.18 20.28
CA LYS A 96 2.25 2.72 19.48
C LYS A 96 0.99 3.50 19.86
N PRO A 97 0.12 3.85 18.90
CA PRO A 97 -1.17 4.48 19.19
C PRO A 97 -2.02 3.64 20.15
N ASN A 98 -2.80 4.32 20.99
CA ASN A 98 -3.80 3.67 21.84
C ASN A 98 -4.87 3.01 20.96
N GLY A 99 -5.16 1.72 21.17
CA GLY A 99 -6.14 0.96 20.38
C GLY A 99 -5.54 0.06 19.29
N VAL A 100 -4.21 -0.08 19.25
CA VAL A 100 -3.54 -1.14 18.52
C VAL A 100 -3.74 -2.46 19.29
N TYR A 101 -4.53 -3.39 18.73
CA TYR A 101 -4.82 -4.72 19.29
C TYR A 101 -4.11 -5.84 18.53
#